data_AF-A0A2C8FB76-F1
#
_entry.id   AF-A0A2C8FB76-F1
#
_cell.length_a   1.000
_cell.length_b   1.000
_cell.length_c   1.000
_cell.angle_alpha   90.00
_cell.angle_beta   90.00
_cell.angle_gamma   90.00
#
_symmetry.space_group_name_H-M   'P 1'
#
loop_
_entity.id
_entity.type
_entity.pdbx_description
1 polymer ?
#
loop_
_entity_poly.entity_id
_entity_poly.type
_entity_poly.pdbx_seq_one_letter_code
_entity_poly.pdbx_strand_id
1 'polypeptide(L)' 'MEVGWYLRLGKTDRVEALVSPQGADQVRHQRHISTDWDFRFEECGDHVRAIMTRKKPLFNTE' A
#
# COMPACT_ATOMS: atom_id res chain seq x y z
N MET A 1 11.24 6.64 0.62
CA MET A 1 11.37 5.23 1.06
C MET A 1 10.33 4.43 0.29
N GLU A 2 10.75 3.48 -0.55
CA GLU A 2 9.91 2.90 -1.61
C GLU A 2 8.93 1.85 -1.06
N VAL A 3 7.65 2.23 -0.94
CA VAL A 3 6.52 1.34 -0.63
C VAL A 3 6.52 0.06 -1.50
N GLY A 4 7.00 0.16 -2.74
CA GLY A 4 7.08 -0.98 -3.67
C GLY A 4 7.97 -2.14 -3.20
N TRP A 5 8.97 -1.93 -2.33
CA TRP A 5 9.72 -3.06 -1.75
C TRP A 5 8.90 -3.84 -0.75
N TYR A 6 8.10 -3.15 0.09
CA TYR A 6 7.23 -3.80 1.06
C TYR A 6 6.13 -4.62 0.37
N LEU A 7 5.60 -4.15 -0.76
CA LEU A 7 4.61 -4.91 -1.54
C LEU A 7 5.19 -6.18 -2.17
N ARG A 8 6.45 -6.13 -2.62
CA ARG A 8 7.11 -7.26 -3.28
C ARG A 8 7.71 -8.27 -2.30
N LEU A 9 8.40 -7.79 -1.28
CA LEU A 9 9.21 -8.62 -0.37
C LEU A 9 8.61 -8.78 1.02
N GLY A 10 7.63 -7.95 1.37
CA GLY A 10 6.98 -8.02 2.67
C GLY A 10 6.19 -9.32 2.83
N LYS A 11 6.55 -10.11 3.85
CA LYS A 11 5.73 -11.22 4.36
C LYS A 11 4.65 -10.66 5.27
N THR A 12 3.74 -9.88 4.69
CA THR A 12 2.55 -9.33 5.35
C THR A 12 1.42 -9.23 4.33
N ASP A 13 0.19 -9.28 4.83
CA ASP A 13 -1.02 -9.12 4.03
C ASP A 13 -1.52 -7.69 3.99
N ARG A 14 -0.98 -6.83 4.87
CA ARG A 14 -1.37 -5.43 4.98
C ARG A 14 -0.14 -4.56 5.21
N VAL A 15 -0.04 -3.50 4.43
CA VAL A 15 0.97 -2.44 4.55
C VAL A 15 0.23 -1.12 4.66
N GLU A 16 0.62 -0.30 5.62
CA GLU A 16 0.08 1.04 5.80
C GLU A 16 1.21 2.05 5.75
N ALA A 17 1.02 3.13 4.99
CA ALA A 17 2.00 4.19 4.85
C ALA A 17 1.30 5.54 4.97
N LEU A 18 1.85 6.42 5.82
CA LEU A 18 1.51 7.83 5.82
C LEU A 18 2.42 8.51 4.80
N VAL A 19 1.82 9.13 3.79
CA VAL A 19 2.55 9.83 2.73
C VAL A 19 2.11 11.27 2.66
N SER A 20 3.03 12.15 2.29
CA SER A 20 2.66 13.52 1.96
C SER A 20 1.71 13.52 0.76
N PRO A 21 0.84 14.54 0.61
CA PRO A 21 -0.06 14.64 -0.53
C PRO A 21 0.68 14.57 -1.88
N GLN A 22 1.87 15.16 -1.94
CA GLN A 22 2.76 15.14 -3.12
C GLN A 22 3.30 13.73 -3.43
N GLY A 23 3.54 12.91 -2.40
CA GLY A 23 4.00 11.53 -2.55
C GLY A 23 2.87 10.53 -2.84
N ALA A 24 1.60 10.92 -2.64
CA ALA A 24 0.45 10.04 -2.81
C ALA A 24 0.33 9.53 -4.25
N ASP A 25 0.62 10.35 -5.25
CA ASP A 25 0.55 9.96 -6.66
C ASP A 25 1.59 8.89 -7.02
N GLN A 26 2.77 8.92 -6.40
CA GLN A 26 3.77 7.87 -6.58
C GLN A 26 3.28 6.52 -6.02
N VAL A 27 2.58 6.54 -4.88
CA VAL A 27 1.99 5.33 -4.30
C VAL A 27 0.79 4.84 -5.12
N ARG A 28 -0.03 5.76 -5.66
CA ARG A 28 -1.12 5.40 -6.59
C ARG A 28 -0.59 4.70 -7.83
N HIS A 29 0.56 5.14 -8.35
CA HIS A 29 1.19 4.49 -9.50
C HIS A 29 1.55 3.02 -9.23
N GLN A 30 1.90 2.66 -7.98
CA GLN A 30 2.18 1.27 -7.60
C GLN A 30 0.98 0.34 -7.80
N ARG A 31 -0.25 0.86 -7.82
CA ARG A 31 -1.46 0.07 -8.13
C ARG A 31 -1.41 -0.57 -9.52
N HIS A 32 -0.76 0.08 -10.48
CA HIS A 32 -0.62 -0.45 -11.84
C HIS A 32 0.45 -1.54 -11.93
N ILE A 33 1.44 -1.51 -11.03
CA ILE A 33 2.57 -2.43 -11.02
C ILE A 33 2.26 -3.66 -10.13
N SER A 34 1.67 -3.42 -8.96
CA SER A 34 1.39 -4.43 -7.94
C SER A 34 -0.07 -4.87 -7.99
N THR A 35 -0.46 -5.57 -9.05
CA THR A 35 -1.86 -5.96 -9.32
C THR A 35 -2.43 -6.94 -8.30
N ASP A 36 -1.59 -7.65 -7.54
CA ASP A 36 -1.95 -8.58 -6.46
C ASP A 36 -2.42 -7.87 -5.18
N TRP A 37 -2.38 -6.54 -5.15
CA TRP A 37 -2.75 -5.72 -4.00
C TRP A 37 -3.93 -4.81 -4.33
N ASP A 38 -4.80 -4.62 -3.35
CA ASP A 38 -5.81 -3.57 -3.32
C ASP A 38 -5.29 -2.37 -2.55
N PHE A 39 -5.58 -1.18 -3.08
CA PHE A 39 -5.10 0.09 -2.55
C PHE A 39 -6.31 0.94 -2.13
N ARG A 40 -6.25 1.49 -0.92
CA ARG A 40 -7.16 2.51 -0.42
C ARG A 40 -6.35 3.71 0.04
N PHE A 41 -6.89 4.90 -0.19
CA PHE A 41 -6.27 6.15 0.20
C PHE A 41 -7.27 6.94 1.03
N GLU A 42 -6.86 7.33 2.22
CA GLU A 42 -7.67 8.14 3.13
C GLU A 42 -6.93 9.46 3.33
N GLU A 43 -7.61 10.58 3.05
CA GLU A 43 -7.07 11.91 3.32
C GLU A 43 -7.17 12.18 4.83
N CYS A 44 -6.05 12.51 5.45
CA CYS A 44 -5.94 12.76 6.89
C CYS A 44 -5.26 14.12 7.10
N GLY A 45 -5.99 15.19 6.79
CA GLY A 45 -5.53 16.56 6.99
C GLY A 45 -4.30 16.91 6.16
N ASP A 46 -3.11 16.83 6.77
CA ASP A 46 -1.82 17.18 6.16
C ASP A 46 -1.12 16.00 5.46
N HIS A 47 -1.68 14.79 5.56
CA HIS A 47 -1.14 13.58 4.95
C HIS A 47 -2.22 12.71 4.31
N VAL A 48 -1.79 11.76 3.50
CA VAL A 48 -2.62 10.71 2.92
C VAL A 48 -2.18 9.39 3.53
N ARG A 49 -3.13 8.65 4.11
CA ARG A 49 -2.91 7.28 4.54
C ARG A 49 -3.18 6.35 3.38
N ALA A 50 -2.12 5.70 2.88
CA ALA A 50 -2.22 4.65 1.89
C ALA A 50 -2.28 3.29 2.60
N ILE A 51 -3.37 2.55 2.38
CA ILE A 51 -3.60 1.22 2.90
C ILE A 51 -3.54 0.24 1.73
N MET A 52 -2.54 -0.64 1.72
CA MET A 52 -2.37 -1.68 0.73
C MET A 52 -2.65 -3.04 1.36
N THR A 53 -3.57 -3.80 0.79
CA THR A 53 -3.95 -5.13 1.27
C THR A 53 -3.76 -6.16 0.16
N ARG A 54 -3.14 -7.31 0.44
CA ARG A 54 -3.03 -8.39 -0.54
C ARG A 54 -4.41 -8.94 -0.87
N LYS A 55 -4.69 -9.13 -2.16
CA LYS A 55 -5.91 -9.80 -2.62
C LYS A 55 -5.96 -11.25 -2.18
N LYS A 56 -4.80 -11.91 -2.21
CA LYS A 56 -4.61 -13.26 -1.70
C LYS A 56 -3.71 -13.20 -0.45
N PRO A 57 -4.25 -13.43 0.75
CA PRO A 57 -3.45 -13.43 1.97
C PRO A 57 -2.41 -14.56 1.92
N LEU A 58 -1.21 -14.28 2.41
CA LEU A 58 -0.12 -15.21 2.64
C LEU A 58 -0.33 -16.01 3.93
N PHE A 59 -0.93 -15.38 4.94
CA PHE A 59 -1.27 -16.04 6.20
C PHE A 59 -2.78 -16.26 6.25
N ASN A 60 -3.22 -17.47 5.92
CA ASN A 60 -4.52 -17.92 6.40
C ASN A 60 -4.39 -18.04 7.92
N THR A 61 -5.01 -17.13 8.65
CA THR A 61 -5.33 -17.38 10.06
C THR A 61 -6.48 -18.39 10.05
N GLU A 62 -6.12 -19.67 10.10
CA GLU A 62 -7.02 -20.75 10.57
C GLU A 62 -7.28 -20.61 12.07
#